data_AF-A0A1X7IFM7-F1
#
_entry.id   AF-A0A1X7IFM7-F1
#
_cell.length_a   1.000
_cell.length_b   1.000
_cell.length_c   1.000
_cell.angle_alpha   90.00
_cell.angle_beta   90.00
_cell.angle_gamma   90.00
#
_symmetry.space_group_name_H-M   'P 1'
#
loop_
_entity.id
_entity.type
_entity.pdbx_description
1 polymer ?
#
loop_
_entity_poly.entity_id
_entity_poly.type
_entity_poly.pdbx_seq_one_letter_code
_entity_poly.pdbx_strand_id
1 'polypeptide(L)'
;MKKKISASSPPTGGVRGLFIDGSVNNQLKVGYGAFLLVNKSEMDHTDLHQKIQIKQFENTSSTKLELQTLIWALGKLESIPEKLIVYTDSQNIISLKDRRKGMEEKNFYSAKGRLLNHHELYREVFLLTDQLNCEFVKVKGHQAGLTKNETEKIFTLVDRAARKASRSLN
;
A
#
# COMPACT_ATOMS: atom_id res chain seq x y z
N MET A 1 17.03 -39.70 -20.59
CA MET A 1 17.21 -39.05 -19.28
C MET A 1 16.21 -37.91 -19.14
N LYS A 2 15.31 -38.00 -18.15
CA LYS A 2 14.18 -37.09 -17.94
C LYS A 2 14.69 -35.76 -17.34
N LYS A 3 14.38 -34.63 -17.98
CA LYS A 3 14.54 -33.29 -17.39
C LYS A 3 13.62 -33.19 -16.17
N LYS A 4 14.22 -32.94 -15.00
CA LYS A 4 13.51 -32.56 -13.77
C LYS A 4 12.92 -31.17 -14.01
N ILE A 5 11.62 -31.11 -14.27
CA ILE A 5 10.84 -29.88 -14.22
C ILE A 5 10.67 -29.57 -12.73
N SER A 6 11.38 -28.56 -12.23
CA SER A 6 11.18 -28.02 -10.89
C SER A 6 9.82 -27.34 -10.82
N ALA A 7 9.07 -27.67 -9.77
CA ALA A 7 7.68 -27.28 -9.53
C ALA A 7 7.34 -25.84 -9.95
N SER A 8 6.45 -25.70 -10.92
CA SER A 8 5.65 -24.49 -11.09
C SER A 8 4.66 -24.42 -9.93
N SER A 9 4.85 -23.45 -9.03
CA SER A 9 3.92 -23.15 -7.94
C SER A 9 2.49 -22.94 -8.47
N PRO A 10 1.45 -23.32 -7.71
CA PRO A 10 0.06 -23.22 -8.17
C PRO A 10 -0.34 -21.75 -8.42
N PRO A 11 -1.25 -21.47 -9.36
CA PRO A 11 -1.86 -20.15 -9.47
C PRO A 11 -2.68 -19.92 -8.20
N THR A 12 -2.22 -18.96 -7.40
CA THR A 12 -2.64 -18.67 -6.03
C THR A 12 -3.79 -17.66 -6.00
N GLY A 13 -4.83 -17.92 -6.81
CA GLY A 13 -6.03 -17.07 -6.88
C GLY A 13 -6.88 -17.23 -5.62
N GLY A 14 -6.44 -16.64 -4.51
CA GLY A 14 -7.20 -16.53 -3.26
C GLY A 14 -7.25 -15.08 -2.78
N VAL A 15 -8.04 -14.81 -1.75
CA VAL A 15 -8.10 -13.49 -1.12
C VAL A 15 -6.78 -13.17 -0.42
N ARG A 16 -6.18 -12.04 -0.77
CA ARG A 16 -4.93 -11.53 -0.17
C ARG A 16 -5.16 -10.21 0.55
N GLY A 17 -4.54 -10.03 1.71
CA GLY A 17 -4.44 -8.76 2.41
C GLY A 17 -3.13 -8.06 2.08
N LEU A 18 -3.21 -6.79 1.66
CA LEU A 18 -2.06 -5.93 1.45
C LEU A 18 -2.10 -4.79 2.45
N PHE A 19 -1.14 -4.75 3.36
CA PHE A 19 -1.01 -3.70 4.36
C PHE A 19 0.04 -2.71 3.88
N ILE A 20 -0.29 -1.42 3.83
CA ILE A 20 0.63 -0.36 3.41
C ILE A 20 0.65 0.78 4.42
N ASP A 21 1.82 1.33 4.67
CA ASP A 21 1.96 2.57 5.43
C ASP A 21 3.24 3.33 5.02
N GLY A 22 3.35 4.60 5.40
CA GLY A 22 4.50 5.43 5.09
C GLY A 22 4.82 6.46 6.17
N SER A 23 6.11 6.73 6.36
CA SER A 23 6.60 7.77 7.27
C SER A 23 7.55 8.71 6.53
N VAL A 24 7.28 10.01 6.59
CA VAL A 24 8.09 11.06 5.94
C VAL A 24 8.87 11.87 6.97
N ASN A 25 10.15 12.10 6.70
CA ASN A 25 10.91 13.22 7.25
C ASN A 25 10.71 14.45 6.35
N ASN A 26 9.87 15.39 6.80
CA ASN A 26 9.49 16.56 6.00
C ASN A 26 10.64 17.54 5.76
N GLN A 27 11.66 17.57 6.64
CA GLN A 27 12.80 18.46 6.49
C GLN A 27 13.70 18.00 5.34
N LEU A 28 14.00 16.69 5.31
CA LEU A 28 14.80 16.08 4.24
C LEU A 28 14.00 15.81 2.97
N LYS A 29 12.66 15.86 3.04
CA LYS A 29 11.73 15.40 2.00
C LYS A 29 12.00 13.96 1.57
N VAL A 30 12.45 13.14 2.52
CA VAL A 30 12.67 11.71 2.34
C VAL A 30 11.63 10.95 3.15
N GLY A 31 11.02 9.94 2.56
CA GLY A 31 10.05 9.08 3.23
C GLY A 31 10.31 7.62 3.00
N TYR A 32 9.84 6.78 3.91
CA TYR A 32 9.88 5.33 3.77
C TYR A 32 8.47 4.79 3.67
N GLY A 33 8.18 4.13 2.56
CA GLY A 33 7.00 3.30 2.41
C GLY A 33 7.32 1.90 2.91
N ALA A 34 6.36 1.27 3.58
CA ALA A 34 6.43 -0.13 3.95
C ALA A 34 5.17 -0.84 3.46
N PHE A 35 5.31 -2.11 3.09
CA PHE A 35 4.16 -2.97 2.87
C PHE A 35 4.40 -4.40 3.31
N LEU A 36 3.29 -5.11 3.51
CA LEU A 36 3.26 -6.54 3.76
C LEU A 36 2.07 -7.16 3.01
N LEU A 37 2.36 -8.17 2.19
CA LEU A 37 1.35 -9.00 1.54
C LEU A 37 1.17 -10.29 2.37
N VAL A 38 -0.08 -10.60 2.71
CA VAL A 38 -0.45 -11.74 3.56
C VAL A 38 -1.54 -12.53 2.86
N ASN A 39 -1.34 -13.84 2.67
CA ASN A 39 -2.44 -14.71 2.26
C ASN A 39 -3.36 -14.96 3.47
N LYS A 40 -4.66 -15.19 3.26
CA LYS A 40 -5.61 -15.43 4.36
C LYS A 40 -5.15 -16.54 5.33
N SER A 41 -4.50 -17.58 4.81
CA SER A 41 -3.97 -18.69 5.62
C SER A 41 -2.76 -18.32 6.48
N GLU A 42 -2.13 -17.16 6.24
CA GLU A 42 -0.89 -16.74 6.89
C GLU A 42 -1.08 -15.67 7.98
N MET A 43 -2.31 -15.20 8.19
CA MET A 43 -2.59 -14.08 9.11
C MET A 43 -2.20 -14.38 10.56
N ASP A 44 -2.14 -15.64 10.96
CA ASP A 44 -1.85 -16.07 12.34
C ASP A 44 -0.36 -16.45 12.58
N HIS A 45 0.52 -16.27 11.59
CA HIS A 45 1.94 -16.66 11.73
C HIS A 45 2.79 -15.63 12.47
N THR A 46 3.73 -16.11 13.30
CA THR A 46 4.59 -15.28 14.17
C THR A 46 5.68 -14.48 13.44
N ASP A 47 6.02 -14.85 12.19
CA ASP A 47 7.18 -14.29 11.49
C ASP A 47 6.85 -13.25 10.42
N LEU A 48 5.63 -12.70 10.43
CA LEU A 48 5.18 -11.69 9.44
C LEU A 48 6.11 -10.47 9.35
N HIS A 49 6.78 -10.11 10.44
CA HIS A 49 7.70 -8.97 10.48
C HIS A 49 8.89 -9.13 9.50
N GLN A 50 9.34 -10.35 9.21
CA GLN A 50 10.46 -10.61 8.30
C GLN A 50 10.06 -10.47 6.83
N LYS A 51 8.75 -10.54 6.54
CA LYS A 51 8.19 -10.42 5.19
C LYS A 51 7.88 -8.96 4.81
N ILE A 52 8.04 -8.02 5.75
CA ILE A 52 7.78 -6.60 5.49
C ILE A 52 8.83 -6.07 4.51
N GLN A 53 8.36 -5.47 3.43
CA GLN A 53 9.21 -4.75 2.49
C GLN A 53 9.22 -3.27 2.84
N ILE A 54 10.40 -2.65 2.77
CA ILE A 54 10.59 -1.21 3.04
C ILE A 54 11.33 -0.59 1.87
N LYS A 55 10.93 0.60 1.46
CA LYS A 55 11.60 1.36 0.39
C LYS A 55 11.66 2.84 0.73
N GLN A 56 12.82 3.45 0.48
CA GLN A 56 13.02 4.89 0.55
C GLN A 56 12.50 5.60 -0.71
N PHE A 57 11.90 6.76 -0.52
CA PHE A 57 11.45 7.68 -1.56
C PHE A 57 11.98 9.08 -1.25
N GLU A 58 12.61 9.70 -2.25
CA GLU A 58 13.15 11.05 -2.14
C GLU A 58 12.20 12.08 -2.77
N ASN A 59 12.39 13.35 -2.39
CA ASN A 59 11.56 14.47 -2.80
C ASN A 59 10.06 14.15 -2.70
N THR A 60 9.67 13.67 -1.53
CA THR A 60 8.31 13.24 -1.22
C THR A 60 7.68 14.06 -0.10
N SER A 61 6.39 13.86 0.10
CA SER A 61 5.54 14.43 1.15
C SER A 61 4.57 13.36 1.62
N SER A 62 3.85 13.54 2.73
CA SER A 62 2.96 12.49 3.26
C SER A 62 1.98 11.94 2.21
N THR A 63 1.22 12.82 1.54
CA THR A 63 0.27 12.41 0.49
C THR A 63 0.96 11.78 -0.72
N LYS A 64 2.13 12.29 -1.13
CA LYS A 64 2.87 11.74 -2.25
C LYS A 64 3.42 10.35 -1.92
N LEU A 65 3.94 10.17 -0.71
CA LEU A 65 4.47 8.90 -0.22
C LEU A 65 3.38 7.85 -0.10
N GLU A 66 2.20 8.19 0.42
CA GLU A 66 1.06 7.28 0.49
C GLU A 66 0.73 6.70 -0.90
N LEU A 67 0.63 7.55 -1.93
CA LEU A 67 0.36 7.13 -3.31
C LEU A 67 1.52 6.30 -3.89
N GLN A 68 2.76 6.75 -3.70
CA GLN A 68 3.96 6.04 -4.16
C GLN A 68 4.08 4.65 -3.53
N THR A 69 3.74 4.52 -2.25
CA THR A 69 3.80 3.26 -1.51
C THR A 69 2.74 2.29 -2.03
N LEU A 70 1.51 2.78 -2.28
CA LEU A 70 0.45 1.97 -2.89
C LEU A 70 0.88 1.47 -4.28
N ILE A 71 1.32 2.37 -5.17
CA ILE A 71 1.79 2.01 -6.53
C ILE A 71 2.91 0.98 -6.45
N TRP A 72 3.91 1.22 -5.61
CA TRP A 72 5.03 0.31 -5.43
C TRP A 72 4.60 -1.07 -4.95
N ALA A 73 3.71 -1.13 -3.95
CA ALA A 73 3.22 -2.38 -3.40
C ALA A 73 2.38 -3.18 -4.41
N LEU A 74 1.50 -2.52 -5.16
CA LEU A 74 0.72 -3.16 -6.23
C LEU A 74 1.63 -3.67 -7.36
N GLY A 75 2.67 -2.92 -7.73
CA GLY A 75 3.65 -3.34 -8.74
C GLY A 75 4.56 -4.50 -8.30
N LYS A 76 4.51 -4.91 -7.02
CA LYS A 76 5.24 -6.07 -6.49
C LYS A 76 4.43 -7.35 -6.45
N LEU A 77 3.16 -7.32 -6.85
CA LEU A 77 2.35 -8.53 -6.94
C LEU A 77 2.84 -9.41 -8.08
N GLU A 78 3.31 -10.62 -7.76
CA GLU A 78 3.78 -11.61 -8.76
C GLU A 78 2.63 -12.28 -9.53
N SER A 79 1.42 -12.21 -8.98
CA SER A 79 0.20 -12.76 -9.58
C SER A 79 -1.00 -11.91 -9.19
N ILE A 80 -1.95 -11.78 -10.11
CA ILE A 80 -3.22 -11.09 -9.88
C ILE A 80 -4.08 -11.99 -8.97
N PRO A 81 -4.39 -11.57 -7.74
CA PRO A 81 -5.29 -12.33 -6.88
C PRO A 81 -6.74 -12.20 -7.37
N GLU A 82 -7.59 -13.17 -7.00
CA GLU A 82 -9.04 -13.06 -7.24
C GLU A 82 -9.62 -11.82 -6.56
N LYS A 83 -9.11 -11.51 -5.36
CA LYS A 83 -9.47 -10.32 -4.58
C LYS A 83 -8.28 -9.84 -3.74
N LEU A 84 -7.99 -8.55 -3.80
CA LEU A 84 -6.99 -7.88 -2.98
C LEU A 84 -7.67 -6.92 -2.02
N ILE A 85 -7.44 -7.08 -0.72
CA ILE A 85 -7.93 -6.14 0.30
C ILE A 85 -6.74 -5.30 0.76
N VAL A 86 -6.78 -4.00 0.45
CA VAL A 86 -5.74 -3.04 0.79
C VAL A 86 -6.10 -2.34 2.11
N TYR A 87 -5.24 -2.50 3.11
CA TYR A 87 -5.37 -1.92 4.45
C TYR A 87 -4.42 -0.74 4.61
N THR A 88 -4.98 0.42 4.94
CA THR A 88 -4.24 1.67 5.16
C THR A 88 -4.99 2.59 6.11
N ASP A 89 -4.31 3.48 6.83
CA ASP A 89 -4.96 4.55 7.60
C ASP A 89 -5.10 5.87 6.80
N SER A 90 -4.51 5.94 5.60
CA SER A 90 -4.57 7.11 4.72
C SER A 90 -6.00 7.39 4.26
N GLN A 91 -6.59 8.48 4.79
CA GLN A 91 -7.88 8.95 4.30
C GLN A 91 -7.83 9.36 2.83
N ASN A 92 -6.66 9.82 2.34
CA ASN A 92 -6.51 10.20 0.95
C ASN A 92 -6.75 8.99 0.04
N ILE A 93 -6.07 7.86 0.29
CA ILE A 93 -6.24 6.61 -0.47
C ILE A 93 -7.69 6.13 -0.40
N ILE A 94 -8.27 6.07 0.80
CA ILE A 94 -9.66 5.61 1.00
C ILE A 94 -10.66 6.46 0.19
N SER A 95 -10.45 7.78 0.13
CA SER A 95 -11.34 8.70 -0.59
C SER A 95 -11.16 8.70 -2.12
N LEU A 96 -10.12 8.02 -2.65
CA LEU A 96 -9.80 8.10 -4.08
C LEU A 96 -10.91 7.55 -4.97
N LYS A 97 -11.56 6.45 -4.55
CA LYS A 97 -12.66 5.84 -5.30
C LYS A 97 -13.80 6.83 -5.53
N ASP A 98 -14.18 7.57 -4.49
CA ASP A 98 -15.28 8.54 -4.55
C ASP A 98 -14.90 9.77 -5.38
N ARG A 99 -13.62 10.18 -5.32
CA ARG A 99 -13.12 11.37 -6.02
C ARG A 99 -12.76 11.11 -7.48
N ARG A 100 -12.54 9.86 -7.88
CA ARG A 100 -12.01 9.47 -9.20
C ARG A 100 -12.80 10.09 -10.35
N LYS A 101 -14.11 9.84 -10.40
CA LYS A 101 -14.98 10.34 -11.48
C LYS A 101 -14.81 11.86 -11.68
N GLY A 102 -14.87 12.62 -10.59
CA GLY A 102 -14.71 14.07 -10.64
C GLY A 102 -13.30 14.54 -11.02
N MET A 103 -12.25 13.75 -10.73
CA MET A 103 -10.90 14.03 -11.21
C MET A 103 -10.78 13.78 -12.70
N GLU A 104 -11.25 12.63 -13.19
CA GLU A 104 -11.16 12.24 -14.60
C GLU A 104 -11.98 13.16 -15.51
N GLU A 105 -13.23 13.48 -15.14
CA GLU A 105 -14.09 14.41 -15.88
C GLU A 105 -13.47 15.81 -16.04
N LYS A 106 -12.69 16.24 -15.04
CA LYS A 106 -12.00 17.54 -15.05
C LYS A 106 -10.57 17.45 -15.58
N ASN A 107 -10.16 16.32 -16.15
CA ASN A 107 -8.79 16.06 -16.60
C ASN A 107 -7.74 16.36 -15.52
N PHE A 108 -8.10 16.14 -14.26
CA PHE A 108 -7.29 16.43 -13.07
C PHE A 108 -6.99 17.92 -12.88
N TYR A 109 -7.82 18.82 -13.38
CA TYR A 109 -7.75 20.26 -13.08
C TYR A 109 -8.72 20.65 -11.96
N SER A 110 -8.26 21.55 -11.09
CA SER A 110 -9.09 22.19 -10.07
C SER A 110 -10.07 23.19 -10.71
N ALA A 111 -11.09 23.61 -9.94
CA ALA A 111 -12.03 24.64 -10.39
C ALA A 111 -11.38 26.00 -10.72
N LYS A 112 -10.16 26.25 -10.21
CA LYS A 112 -9.35 27.44 -10.51
C LYS A 112 -8.42 27.25 -11.72
N GLY A 113 -8.58 26.19 -12.50
CA GLY A 113 -7.76 25.90 -13.69
C GLY A 113 -6.33 25.42 -13.40
N ARG A 114 -5.99 25.10 -12.14
CA ARG A 114 -4.68 24.54 -11.79
C ARG A 114 -4.71 23.03 -11.85
N LEU A 115 -3.69 22.43 -12.47
CA LEU A 115 -3.49 20.97 -12.46
C LEU A 115 -3.33 20.49 -11.01
N LEU A 116 -4.00 19.40 -10.65
CA LEU A 116 -3.94 18.83 -9.31
C LEU A 116 -2.52 18.32 -9.02
N ASN A 117 -2.06 18.58 -7.80
CA ASN A 117 -0.83 17.97 -7.31
C ASN A 117 -0.94 16.45 -7.39
N HIS A 118 0.15 15.80 -7.80
CA HIS A 118 0.25 14.34 -7.88
C HIS A 118 -0.70 13.68 -8.90
N HIS A 119 -1.22 14.43 -9.87
CA HIS A 119 -2.13 13.91 -10.90
C HIS A 119 -1.62 12.66 -11.61
N GLU A 120 -0.32 12.56 -11.89
CA GLU A 120 0.30 11.37 -12.49
C GLU A 120 0.16 10.14 -11.59
N LEU A 121 0.42 10.29 -10.29
CA LEU A 121 0.27 9.22 -9.32
C LEU A 121 -1.20 8.80 -9.16
N TYR A 122 -2.14 9.75 -9.19
CA TYR A 122 -3.56 9.38 -9.18
C TYR A 122 -3.94 8.57 -10.43
N ARG A 123 -3.48 8.98 -11.62
CA ARG A 123 -3.70 8.22 -12.85
C ARG A 123 -3.13 6.81 -12.74
N GLU A 124 -1.91 6.67 -12.24
CA GLU A 124 -1.26 5.37 -12.08
C GLU A 124 -1.99 4.46 -11.08
N VAL A 125 -2.43 5.00 -9.93
CA VAL A 125 -3.27 4.27 -8.98
C VAL A 125 -4.55 3.78 -9.66
N PHE A 126 -5.23 4.62 -10.43
CA PHE A 126 -6.46 4.24 -11.12
C PHE A 126 -6.22 3.14 -12.16
N LEU A 127 -5.15 3.25 -12.96
CA LEU A 127 -4.78 2.22 -13.94
C LEU A 127 -4.47 0.87 -13.26
N LEU A 128 -3.69 0.87 -12.18
CA LEU A 128 -3.35 -0.36 -11.44
C LEU A 128 -4.58 -0.97 -10.77
N THR A 129 -5.44 -0.14 -10.19
CA THR A 129 -6.65 -0.60 -9.50
C THR A 129 -7.77 -1.03 -10.45
N ASP A 130 -7.77 -0.61 -11.72
CA ASP A 130 -8.69 -1.16 -12.74
C ASP A 130 -8.33 -2.59 -13.13
N GLN A 131 -7.04 -2.93 -13.09
CA GLN A 131 -6.53 -4.25 -13.44
C GLN A 131 -6.61 -5.26 -12.28
N LEU A 132 -6.88 -4.77 -11.07
CA LEU A 132 -6.88 -5.54 -9.83
C LEU A 132 -8.24 -5.43 -9.15
N ASN A 133 -8.80 -6.55 -8.68
CA ASN A 133 -10.02 -6.52 -7.88
C ASN A 133 -9.72 -6.04 -6.44
N CYS A 134 -9.46 -4.73 -6.30
CA CYS A 134 -9.05 -4.07 -5.07
C CYS A 134 -10.25 -3.60 -4.24
N GLU A 135 -10.27 -3.98 -2.97
CA GLU A 135 -11.11 -3.37 -1.93
C GLU A 135 -10.22 -2.60 -0.95
N PHE A 136 -10.58 -1.35 -0.64
CA PHE A 136 -9.81 -0.52 0.29
C PHE A 136 -10.50 -0.46 1.65
N VAL A 137 -9.78 -0.84 2.70
CA VAL A 137 -10.27 -0.85 4.07
C VAL A 137 -9.45 0.12 4.92
N LYS A 138 -10.14 1.08 5.54
CA LYS A 138 -9.49 2.01 6.46
C LYS A 138 -9.21 1.32 7.79
N VAL A 139 -7.95 1.30 8.19
CA VAL A 139 -7.56 0.88 9.55
C VAL A 139 -7.52 2.10 10.46
N LYS A 140 -7.94 1.94 11.72
CA LYS A 140 -7.79 2.99 12.72
C LYS A 140 -6.32 3.05 13.15
N GLY A 141 -5.64 4.13 12.78
CA GLY A 141 -4.30 4.40 13.31
C GLY A 141 -4.33 4.52 14.84
N HIS A 142 -3.27 4.03 15.50
CA HIS A 142 -2.94 4.37 16.89
C HIS A 142 -3.97 4.02 17.99
N GLN A 143 -4.62 2.85 17.96
CA GLN A 143 -5.35 2.34 19.14
C GLN A 143 -4.43 1.64 20.17
N ALA A 144 -4.87 1.62 21.45
CA ALA A 144 -4.19 0.90 22.54
C ALA A 144 -4.20 -0.63 22.31
N GLY A 145 -3.14 -1.32 22.68
CA GLY A 145 -2.88 -2.71 22.26
C GLY A 145 -3.88 -3.77 22.73
N LEU A 146 -4.65 -3.51 23.80
CA LEU A 146 -5.56 -4.49 24.42
C LEU A 146 -6.84 -4.76 23.62
N THR A 147 -7.19 -3.92 22.63
CA THR A 147 -8.43 -4.06 21.85
C THR A 147 -8.19 -4.30 20.36
N LYS A 148 -6.93 -4.54 19.95
CA LYS A 148 -6.59 -4.65 18.53
C LYS A 148 -7.03 -5.99 17.95
N ASN A 149 -7.73 -5.96 16.83
CA ASN A 149 -7.96 -7.15 16.01
C ASN A 149 -6.69 -7.54 15.24
N GLU A 150 -6.68 -8.71 14.60
CA GLU A 150 -5.50 -9.21 13.87
C GLU A 150 -5.06 -8.28 12.74
N THR A 151 -6.01 -7.66 12.03
CA THR A 151 -5.70 -6.67 10.98
C THR A 151 -4.95 -5.46 11.56
N GLU A 152 -5.38 -4.95 12.70
CA GLU A 152 -4.73 -3.82 13.37
C GLU A 152 -3.36 -4.19 13.94
N LYS A 153 -3.17 -5.44 14.40
CA LYS A 153 -1.87 -5.96 14.83
C LYS A 153 -0.89 -6.02 13.66
N ILE A 154 -1.29 -6.60 12.54
CA ILE A 154 -0.49 -6.69 11.32
C ILE A 154 -0.15 -5.29 10.80
N PHE A 155 -1.15 -4.41 10.70
CA PHE A 155 -0.94 -3.01 10.29
C PHE A 155 0.09 -2.29 11.19
N THR A 156 0.03 -2.52 12.51
CA THR A 156 0.99 -1.93 13.46
C THR A 156 2.43 -2.37 13.17
N LEU A 157 2.66 -3.59 12.64
CA LEU A 157 4.00 -4.02 12.24
C LEU A 157 4.53 -3.20 11.06
N VAL A 158 3.68 -2.98 10.04
CA VAL A 158 4.01 -2.19 8.84
C VAL A 158 4.28 -0.73 9.19
N ASP A 159 3.39 -0.11 9.97
CA ASP A 159 3.55 1.27 10.47
C ASP A 159 4.85 1.45 11.27
N ARG A 160 5.13 0.54 12.22
CA ARG A 160 6.39 0.57 12.99
C ARG A 160 7.62 0.43 12.10
N ALA A 161 7.56 -0.41 11.07
CA ALA A 161 8.66 -0.60 10.13
C ALA A 161 8.96 0.69 9.36
N ALA A 162 7.94 1.34 8.79
CA ALA A 162 8.08 2.63 8.09
C ALA A 162 8.65 3.72 9.02
N ARG A 163 8.09 3.86 10.23
CA ARG A 163 8.56 4.86 11.22
C ARG A 163 9.98 4.60 11.70
N LYS A 164 10.36 3.34 11.93
CA LYS A 164 11.72 2.98 12.36
C LYS A 164 12.74 3.35 11.29
N ALA A 165 12.46 3.06 10.02
CA ALA A 165 13.33 3.42 8.90
C ALA A 165 13.45 4.95 8.73
N SER A 166 12.33 5.68 8.84
CA SER A 166 12.35 7.14 8.77
C SER A 166 13.14 7.80 9.91
N ARG A 167 13.19 7.19 11.09
CA ARG A 167 13.94 7.70 12.25
C ARG A 167 15.43 7.39 12.21
N SER A 168 15.87 6.44 11.39
CA SER A 168 17.30 6.17 11.19
C SER A 168 17.98 7.18 10.26
N LEU A 169 17.22 8.07 9.60
CA LEU A 169 17.73 9.26 8.95
C LEU A 169 18.06 10.31 10.02
N ASN A 170 19.21 10.16 10.65
CA ASN A 170 19.83 11.21 11.47
C ASN A 170 20.66 12.12 10.59
#